data_AF-U2FHX7-F1
#
_entry.id   AF-U2FHX7-F1
#
_cell.length_a   1.000
_cell.length_b   1.000
_cell.length_c   1.000
_cell.angle_alpha   90.00
_cell.angle_beta   90.00
_cell.angle_gamma   90.00
#
_symmetry.space_group_name_H-M   'P 1'
#
loop_
_entity.id
_entity.type
_entity.pdbx_description
1 polymer ?
#
loop_
_entity_poly.entity_id
_entity_poly.type
_entity_poly.pdbx_seq_one_letter_code
_entity_poly.pdbx_strand_id
1 'polypeptide(L)'
;MLLDRHKRDADAIALRHDVPVYIPEWMDGVAEEMTAPVERFGTTLADTYTVYPIKNSRFWQEAALYDEDEGTLVIPEAVGTASYFRTGSERLGVHPMLRLRPPRRVSEFDPERILVGHGEPVVTEASDALADALDGARRRTPALYFDAAKDFLFG
;
A
#
# COMPACT_ATOMS: atom_id res chain seq x y z
N MET A 1 -6.43 5.73 -7.97
CA MET A 1 -5.08 5.14 -7.95
C MET A 1 -4.35 5.69 -6.74
N LEU A 2 -3.80 4.80 -5.91
CA LEU A 2 -3.13 5.18 -4.67
C LEU A 2 -1.61 4.94 -4.71
N LEU A 3 -1.10 4.39 -5.82
CA LEU A 3 0.32 4.12 -6.07
C LEU A 3 0.64 4.48 -7.53
N ASP A 4 1.69 5.28 -7.76
CA ASP A 4 2.12 5.77 -9.08
C ASP A 4 2.23 4.71 -10.18
N ARG A 5 2.63 3.49 -9.82
CA ARG A 5 2.85 2.38 -10.77
C ARG A 5 1.67 1.43 -10.95
N HIS A 6 0.58 1.59 -10.20
CA HIS A 6 -0.64 0.75 -10.33
C HIS A 6 -1.59 1.27 -11.43
N LYS A 7 -1.03 1.55 -12.62
CA LYS A 7 -1.72 2.21 -13.73
C LYS A 7 -2.18 1.28 -14.87
N ARG A 8 -1.65 0.06 -14.94
CA ARG A 8 -1.73 -0.84 -16.12
C ARG A 8 -3.12 -0.93 -16.75
N ASP A 9 -4.15 -1.14 -15.91
CA ASP A 9 -5.52 -1.36 -16.37
C ASP A 9 -6.46 -0.18 -16.05
N ALA A 10 -5.90 0.95 -15.56
CA ALA A 10 -6.69 2.10 -15.09
C ALA A 10 -7.51 2.73 -16.22
N ASP A 11 -6.90 3.00 -17.38
CA ASP A 11 -7.60 3.53 -18.56
C ASP A 11 -8.71 2.59 -19.03
N ALA A 12 -8.42 1.28 -19.12
CA ALA A 12 -9.37 0.30 -19.60
C ALA A 12 -10.62 0.21 -18.71
N ILE A 13 -10.45 0.29 -17.39
CA ILE A 13 -11.56 0.29 -16.42
C ILE A 13 -12.31 1.62 -16.48
N ALA A 14 -11.60 2.75 -16.40
CA ALA A 14 -12.19 4.09 -16.38
C ALA A 14 -13.08 4.35 -17.62
N LEU A 15 -12.53 4.10 -18.82
CA LEU A 15 -13.25 4.28 -20.08
C LEU A 15 -14.44 3.32 -20.23
N ARG A 16 -14.31 2.08 -19.75
CA ARG A 16 -15.40 1.09 -19.79
C ARG A 16 -16.61 1.51 -18.95
N HIS A 17 -16.36 2.19 -17.84
CA HIS A 17 -17.37 2.55 -16.86
C HIS A 17 -17.78 4.03 -16.90
N ASP A 18 -17.21 4.82 -17.81
CA ASP A 18 -17.44 6.26 -17.95
C ASP A 18 -17.20 7.01 -16.63
N VAL A 19 -16.09 6.67 -15.96
CA VAL A 19 -15.66 7.29 -14.70
C VAL A 19 -14.22 7.81 -14.82
N PRO A 20 -13.85 8.88 -14.09
CA PRO A 20 -12.48 9.35 -14.08
C PRO A 20 -11.56 8.44 -13.25
N VAL A 21 -10.27 8.50 -13.55
CA VAL A 21 -9.23 7.97 -12.66
C VAL A 21 -8.95 9.00 -11.57
N TYR A 22 -9.28 8.66 -10.33
CA TYR A 22 -8.99 9.51 -9.18
C TYR A 22 -7.53 9.35 -8.72
N ILE A 23 -6.79 10.43 -8.49
CA ILE A 23 -5.43 10.41 -7.92
C ILE A 23 -5.26 11.46 -6.80
N PRO A 24 -4.38 11.25 -5.81
CA PRO A 24 -4.07 12.29 -4.83
C PRO A 24 -3.51 13.54 -5.51
N GLU A 25 -3.86 14.73 -5.00
CA GLU A 25 -3.49 16.02 -5.62
C GLU A 25 -1.98 16.21 -5.78
N TRP A 26 -1.19 15.66 -4.85
CA TRP A 26 0.27 15.74 -4.84
C TRP A 26 0.95 14.70 -5.72
N MET A 27 0.19 13.74 -6.28
CA MET A 27 0.75 12.69 -7.12
C MET A 27 1.07 13.22 -8.52
N ASP A 28 2.34 13.22 -8.90
CA ASP A 28 2.82 13.71 -10.20
C ASP A 28 3.14 12.57 -11.19
N GLY A 29 3.20 12.89 -12.48
CA GLY A 29 3.59 11.98 -13.56
C GLY A 29 2.51 10.98 -14.00
N VAL A 30 1.55 10.65 -13.14
CA VAL A 30 0.48 9.67 -13.45
C VAL A 30 -0.52 10.25 -14.45
N ALA A 31 -0.95 11.50 -14.26
CA ALA A 31 -2.02 12.08 -15.07
C ALA A 31 -1.63 12.21 -16.55
N GLU A 32 -0.36 12.51 -16.81
CA GLU A 32 0.21 12.67 -18.15
C GLU A 32 0.27 11.35 -18.93
N GLU A 33 0.18 10.21 -18.25
CA GLU A 33 0.25 8.89 -18.83
C GLU A 33 -1.14 8.26 -19.06
N MET A 34 -2.22 8.93 -18.64
CA MET A 34 -3.59 8.44 -18.76
C MET A 34 -4.30 8.99 -19.99
N THR A 35 -5.10 8.13 -20.62
CA THR A 35 -6.02 8.50 -21.69
C THR A 35 -7.39 8.91 -21.13
N ALA A 36 -7.84 8.24 -20.06
CA ALA A 36 -9.08 8.55 -19.39
C ALA A 36 -9.01 9.91 -18.66
N PRO A 37 -10.16 10.58 -18.41
CA PRO A 37 -10.19 11.75 -17.55
C PRO A 37 -9.59 11.45 -16.18
N VAL A 38 -8.79 12.37 -15.65
CA VAL A 38 -8.17 12.25 -14.34
C VAL A 38 -8.73 13.32 -13.41
N GLU A 39 -9.21 12.89 -12.25
CA GLU A 39 -9.64 13.79 -11.18
C GLU A 39 -8.69 13.71 -10.00
N ARG A 40 -8.39 14.86 -9.42
CA ARG A 40 -7.51 14.97 -8.26
C ARG A 40 -8.35 15.11 -7.00
N PHE A 41 -7.98 14.39 -5.95
CA PHE A 41 -8.58 14.53 -4.62
C PHE A 41 -7.54 14.99 -3.60
N GLY A 42 -7.99 15.77 -2.62
CA GLY A 42 -7.15 16.34 -1.57
C GLY A 42 -6.97 15.36 -0.40
N THR A 43 -7.30 15.84 0.80
CA THR A 43 -7.16 15.07 2.05
C THR A 43 -8.32 14.13 2.35
N THR A 44 -9.37 14.13 1.53
CA THR A 44 -10.57 13.32 1.72
C THR A 44 -11.03 12.74 0.39
N LEU A 45 -11.61 11.54 0.41
CA LEU A 45 -12.22 10.89 -0.75
C LEU A 45 -13.61 10.35 -0.39
N ALA A 46 -14.61 10.72 -1.20
CA ALA A 46 -16.01 10.30 -1.09
C ALA A 46 -16.62 10.56 0.31
N ASP A 47 -16.19 11.61 0.99
CA ASP A 47 -16.59 11.99 2.36
C ASP A 47 -16.47 10.85 3.41
N THR A 48 -15.71 9.80 3.08
CA THR A 48 -15.57 8.58 3.89
C THR A 48 -14.13 8.39 4.32
N TYR A 49 -13.19 8.54 3.38
CA TYR A 49 -11.79 8.22 3.63
C TYR A 49 -10.97 9.49 3.84
N THR A 50 -10.18 9.52 4.90
CA THR A 50 -9.06 10.45 5.05
C THR A 50 -7.86 9.91 4.27
N VAL A 51 -7.17 10.80 3.55
CA VAL A 51 -6.09 10.47 2.61
C VAL A 51 -4.74 10.81 3.24
N TYR A 52 -3.86 9.82 3.34
CA TYR A 52 -2.55 9.97 3.98
C TYR A 52 -1.41 9.70 2.99
N PRO A 53 -0.51 10.66 2.74
CA PRO A 53 0.71 10.40 1.98
C PRO A 53 1.62 9.46 2.76
N ILE A 54 1.88 8.26 2.27
CA ILE A 54 2.80 7.28 2.88
C ILE A 54 4.21 7.45 2.34
N LYS A 55 4.31 7.66 1.03
CA LYS A 55 5.55 7.96 0.31
C LYS A 55 5.30 9.05 -0.71
N ASN A 56 6.19 10.03 -0.76
CA ASN A 56 6.18 11.07 -1.78
C ASN A 56 7.62 11.32 -2.23
N SER A 57 8.05 10.56 -3.23
CA SER A 57 9.37 10.68 -3.85
C SER A 57 9.26 10.37 -5.33
N ARG A 58 10.21 10.86 -6.13
CA ARG A 58 10.24 10.66 -7.58
C ARG A 58 10.12 9.20 -8.05
N PHE A 59 10.54 8.24 -7.23
CA PHE A 59 10.54 6.81 -7.59
C PHE A 59 9.44 6.01 -6.88
N TRP A 60 8.70 6.65 -5.97
CA TRP A 60 7.63 6.01 -5.21
C TRP A 60 6.73 7.09 -4.61
N GLN A 61 5.52 7.14 -5.13
CA GLN A 61 4.41 7.93 -4.63
C GLN A 61 3.27 7.00 -4.21
N GLU A 62 2.94 7.00 -2.92
CA GLU A 62 1.91 6.14 -2.35
C GLU A 62 1.06 6.89 -1.32
N ALA A 63 -0.25 6.76 -1.45
CA ALA A 63 -1.24 7.18 -0.48
C ALA A 63 -1.86 5.96 0.21
N ALA A 64 -2.27 6.14 1.46
CA ALA A 64 -3.24 5.28 2.12
C ALA A 64 -4.59 6.01 2.21
N LEU A 65 -5.66 5.23 2.17
CA LEU A 65 -6.99 5.68 2.59
C LEU A 65 -7.27 5.08 3.96
N TYR A 66 -7.77 5.88 4.88
CA TYR A 66 -8.19 5.39 6.18
C TYR A 66 -9.61 5.86 6.46
N ASP A 67 -10.50 4.91 6.68
CA ASP A 67 -11.82 5.15 7.25
C ASP A 67 -11.64 5.25 8.77
N GLU A 68 -11.67 6.48 9.29
CA GLU A 68 -11.43 6.75 10.71
C GLU A 68 -12.59 6.29 11.61
N ASP A 69 -13.79 6.13 11.04
CA ASP A 69 -14.98 5.70 11.78
C ASP A 69 -15.05 4.16 11.86
N GLU A 70 -14.77 3.46 10.77
CA GLU A 70 -14.87 1.99 10.67
C GLU A 70 -13.50 1.26 10.76
N GLY A 71 -12.40 2.01 10.91
CA GLY A 71 -11.05 1.46 11.10
C GLY A 71 -10.50 0.71 9.89
N THR A 72 -10.92 1.04 8.67
CA THR A 72 -10.47 0.36 7.45
C THR A 72 -9.28 1.09 6.83
N LEU A 73 -8.10 0.47 6.85
CA LEU A 73 -6.89 0.96 6.19
C LEU A 73 -6.72 0.32 4.81
N VAL A 74 -6.74 1.12 3.74
CA VAL A 74 -6.37 0.69 2.39
C VAL A 74 -4.97 1.21 2.09
N ILE A 75 -4.02 0.29 1.91
CA ILE A 75 -2.61 0.62 1.70
C ILE A 75 -2.02 -0.26 0.58
N PRO A 76 -1.65 0.32 -0.58
CA PRO A 76 -1.32 -0.51 -1.75
C PRO A 76 -0.05 -1.35 -1.59
N GLU A 77 1.01 -0.78 -1.01
CA GLU A 77 2.36 -1.27 -1.30
C GLU A 77 3.32 -1.20 -0.12
N ALA A 78 3.18 -0.25 0.82
CA ALA A 78 4.12 -0.13 1.93
C ALA A 78 4.14 -1.38 2.84
N VAL A 79 3.00 -2.05 2.93
CA VAL A 79 2.81 -3.34 3.63
C VAL A 79 1.99 -4.29 2.76
N GLY A 80 2.18 -5.59 2.96
CA GLY A 80 1.54 -6.63 2.16
C GLY A 80 1.55 -7.99 2.85
N THR A 81 0.70 -8.90 2.37
CA THR A 81 0.55 -10.27 2.89
C THR A 81 0.99 -11.33 1.88
N ALA A 82 1.39 -10.93 0.66
CA ALA A 82 2.07 -11.82 -0.27
C ALA A 82 3.37 -12.38 0.34
N SER A 83 3.80 -13.56 -0.10
CA SER A 83 4.95 -14.27 0.50
C SER A 83 6.23 -13.44 0.47
N TYR A 84 6.50 -12.69 -0.60
CA TYR A 84 7.69 -11.86 -0.72
C TYR A 84 7.69 -10.60 0.17
N PHE A 85 6.58 -10.30 0.85
CA PHE A 85 6.55 -9.31 1.93
C PHE A 85 6.88 -9.91 3.29
N ARG A 86 6.72 -11.22 3.49
CA ARG A 86 6.65 -11.89 4.79
C ARG A 86 7.72 -12.95 4.96
N THR A 87 8.19 -13.13 6.19
CA THR A 87 9.06 -14.24 6.58
C THR A 87 8.66 -14.80 7.94
N GLY A 88 8.92 -16.08 8.15
CA GLY A 88 8.52 -16.79 9.36
C GLY A 88 7.01 -16.74 9.58
N SER A 89 6.59 -16.27 10.76
CA SER A 89 5.19 -16.20 11.18
C SER A 89 4.54 -14.83 10.94
N GLU A 90 5.14 -13.95 10.14
CA GLU A 90 4.54 -12.65 9.79
C GLU A 90 3.15 -12.87 9.20
N ARG A 91 2.14 -12.19 9.75
CA ARG A 91 0.78 -12.09 9.15
C ARG A 91 0.71 -10.97 8.12
N LEU A 92 1.47 -9.90 8.37
CA LEU A 92 1.69 -8.75 7.52
C LEU A 92 3.19 -8.46 7.49
N GLY A 93 3.70 -7.98 6.36
CA GLY A 93 5.10 -7.60 6.23
C GLY A 93 5.27 -6.23 5.59
N VAL A 94 6.33 -5.53 5.96
CA VAL A 94 6.75 -4.28 5.29
C VAL A 94 7.42 -4.62 3.96
N HIS A 95 7.13 -3.84 2.92
CA HIS A 95 7.74 -4.01 1.60
C HIS A 95 9.27 -4.15 1.70
N PRO A 96 9.90 -5.10 0.97
CA PRO A 96 11.33 -5.39 1.09
C PRO A 96 12.23 -4.14 1.05
N MET A 97 11.99 -3.24 0.09
CA MET A 97 12.76 -1.98 -0.06
C MET A 97 12.57 -0.96 1.07
N LEU A 98 11.55 -1.12 1.91
CA LEU A 98 11.22 -0.21 3.00
C LEU A 98 11.66 -0.72 4.37
N ARG A 99 12.02 -1.99 4.51
CA ARG A 99 12.26 -2.63 5.82
C ARG A 99 13.34 -1.98 6.67
N LEU A 100 14.37 -1.41 6.05
CA LEU A 100 15.43 -0.69 6.77
C LEU A 100 14.95 0.66 7.33
N ARG A 101 13.97 1.30 6.69
CA ARG A 101 13.39 2.59 7.12
C ARG A 101 11.90 2.59 6.77
N PRO A 102 11.07 1.88 7.56
CA PRO A 102 9.63 1.85 7.33
C PRO A 102 9.06 3.28 7.39
N PRO A 103 8.03 3.62 6.59
CA PRO A 103 7.43 4.93 6.65
C PRO A 103 6.78 5.13 8.02
N ARG A 104 7.23 6.15 8.78
CA ARG A 104 6.78 6.40 10.15
C ARG A 104 5.27 6.58 10.26
N ARG A 105 4.65 7.23 9.27
CA ARG A 105 3.21 7.46 9.25
C ARG A 105 2.38 6.18 9.30
N VAL A 106 2.92 5.06 8.80
CA VAL A 106 2.20 3.77 8.86
C VAL A 106 1.98 3.31 10.30
N SER A 107 2.84 3.70 11.25
CA SER A 107 2.64 3.39 12.68
C SER A 107 1.61 4.29 13.38
N GLU A 108 1.05 5.27 12.68
CA GLU A 108 0.04 6.19 13.24
C GLU A 108 -1.38 5.63 13.11
N PHE A 109 -1.59 4.56 12.33
CA PHE A 109 -2.89 3.92 12.15
C PHE A 109 -3.17 2.88 13.23
N ASP A 110 -4.43 2.75 13.60
CA ASP A 110 -4.96 1.72 14.51
C ASP A 110 -6.15 0.99 13.85
N PRO A 111 -5.90 0.20 12.78
CA PRO A 111 -6.97 -0.34 11.94
C PRO A 111 -7.62 -1.60 12.51
N GLU A 112 -8.94 -1.67 12.37
CA GLU A 112 -9.74 -2.91 12.52
C GLU A 112 -9.47 -3.90 11.37
N ARG A 113 -9.17 -3.38 10.17
CA ARG A 113 -8.80 -4.20 9.01
C ARG A 113 -7.87 -3.47 8.05
N ILE A 114 -7.02 -4.24 7.36
CA ILE A 114 -6.04 -3.73 6.40
C ILE A 114 -6.27 -4.40 5.05
N LEU A 115 -6.59 -3.59 4.04
CA LEU A 115 -6.72 -3.98 2.65
C LEU A 115 -5.41 -3.64 1.93
N VAL A 116 -4.67 -4.67 1.54
CA VAL A 116 -3.37 -4.53 0.87
C VAL A 116 -3.49 -4.70 -0.64
N GLY A 117 -2.59 -4.09 -1.40
CA GLY A 117 -2.49 -4.33 -2.85
C GLY A 117 -1.87 -5.69 -3.21
N HIS A 118 -1.14 -6.30 -2.28
CA HIS A 118 -0.40 -7.55 -2.49
C HIS A 118 -0.73 -8.62 -1.44
N GLY A 119 -1.62 -9.52 -1.82
CA GLY A 119 -2.07 -10.66 -1.00
C GLY A 119 -3.48 -10.48 -0.46
N GLU A 120 -3.83 -11.29 0.54
CA GLU A 120 -5.13 -11.27 1.20
C GLU A 120 -5.23 -10.14 2.25
N PRO A 121 -6.42 -9.60 2.51
CA PRO A 121 -6.62 -8.61 3.56
C PRO A 121 -6.38 -9.19 4.96
N VAL A 122 -5.95 -8.35 5.90
CA VAL A 122 -5.87 -8.69 7.33
C VAL A 122 -7.13 -8.16 8.00
N VAL A 123 -7.97 -9.05 8.52
CA VAL A 123 -9.30 -8.71 9.07
C VAL A 123 -9.46 -9.11 10.54
N THR A 124 -8.40 -9.57 11.18
CA THR A 124 -8.37 -9.95 12.60
C THR A 124 -7.10 -9.41 13.24
N GLU A 125 -7.23 -8.80 14.42
CA GLU A 125 -6.09 -8.23 15.18
C GLU A 125 -5.16 -7.42 14.25
N ALA A 126 -5.73 -6.53 13.43
CA ALA A 126 -5.03 -5.93 12.31
C ALA A 126 -4.04 -4.85 12.77
N SER A 127 -4.38 -4.05 13.79
CA SER A 127 -3.44 -3.18 14.48
C SER A 127 -2.22 -3.94 15.03
N ASP A 128 -2.44 -5.08 15.69
CA ASP A 128 -1.35 -5.91 16.20
C ASP A 128 -0.48 -6.48 15.08
N ALA A 129 -1.10 -6.88 13.95
CA ALA A 129 -0.35 -7.33 12.78
C ALA A 129 0.52 -6.20 12.20
N LEU A 130 0.00 -4.97 12.18
CA LEU A 130 0.71 -3.79 11.71
C LEU A 130 1.89 -3.44 12.61
N ALA A 131 1.65 -3.42 13.93
CA ALA A 131 2.70 -3.18 14.92
C ALA A 131 3.82 -4.22 14.82
N ASP A 132 3.49 -5.52 14.79
CA ASP A 132 4.50 -6.58 14.61
C ASP A 132 5.28 -6.42 13.31
N ALA A 133 4.60 -6.11 12.19
CA ALA A 133 5.24 -5.91 10.90
C ALA A 133 6.28 -4.78 10.94
N LEU A 134 5.94 -3.65 11.56
CA LEU A 134 6.80 -2.47 11.64
C LEU A 134 7.98 -2.69 12.62
N ASP A 135 7.71 -3.23 13.80
CA ASP A 135 8.73 -3.50 14.83
C ASP A 135 9.71 -4.59 14.38
N GLY A 136 9.19 -5.60 13.69
CA GLY A 136 9.98 -6.71 13.16
C GLY A 136 10.70 -6.41 11.86
N ALA A 137 10.33 -5.35 11.12
CA ALA A 137 10.79 -5.09 9.75
C ALA A 137 12.31 -5.21 9.59
N ARG A 138 13.07 -4.45 10.39
CA ARG A 138 14.54 -4.45 10.37
C ARG A 138 15.12 -5.77 10.80
N ARG A 139 14.68 -6.29 11.95
CA ARG A 139 15.19 -7.53 12.55
C ARG A 139 15.03 -8.74 11.63
N ARG A 140 13.91 -8.81 10.90
CA ARG A 140 13.57 -9.92 10.01
C ARG A 140 14.06 -9.74 8.56
N THR A 141 14.69 -8.61 8.24
CA THR A 141 15.21 -8.32 6.88
C THR A 141 16.15 -9.41 6.35
N PRO A 142 17.15 -9.91 7.11
CA PRO A 142 18.06 -10.94 6.60
C PRO A 142 17.35 -12.25 6.25
N ALA A 143 16.38 -12.67 7.08
CA ALA A 143 15.60 -13.89 6.85
C ALA A 143 14.72 -13.76 5.60
N LEU A 144 14.05 -12.62 5.41
CA LEU A 144 13.24 -12.38 4.22
C LEU A 144 14.06 -12.49 2.93
N TYR A 145 15.25 -11.89 2.87
CA TYR A 145 16.09 -11.96 1.68
C TYR A 145 16.67 -13.36 1.44
N PHE A 146 16.91 -14.13 2.50
CA PHE A 146 17.25 -15.55 2.38
C PHE A 146 16.09 -16.35 1.78
N ASP A 147 14.88 -16.17 2.28
CA ASP A 147 13.68 -16.84 1.76
C ASP A 147 13.43 -16.46 0.29
N ALA A 148 13.53 -15.18 -0.06
CA ALA A 148 13.38 -14.70 -1.43
C ALA A 148 14.44 -15.29 -2.38
N ALA A 149 15.70 -15.40 -1.94
CA ALA A 149 16.76 -16.02 -2.74
C ALA A 149 16.52 -17.53 -2.94
N LYS A 150 16.03 -18.22 -1.90
CA LYS A 150 15.66 -19.63 -1.98
C LYS A 150 14.51 -19.83 -2.97
N ASP A 151 13.46 -19.03 -2.86
CA ASP A 151 12.30 -19.12 -3.75
C ASP A 151 12.68 -18.81 -5.21
N PHE A 152 13.60 -17.87 -5.45
CA PHE A 152 14.12 -17.63 -6.80
C PHE A 152 14.94 -18.79 -7.37
N LEU A 153 15.69 -19.52 -6.54
CA LEU A 153 16.54 -20.64 -6.96
C LEU A 153 15.78 -21.95 -7.18
N PHE A 154 14.65 -22.14 -6.48
CA PHE A 154 13.94 -23.42 -6.42
C PHE A 154 12.44 -23.34 -6.76
N GLY A 155 11.93 -22.15 -7.07
CA GLY A 155 10.54 -21.89 -7.47
C GLY A 155 10.29 -21.89 -8.96
#